data_AF-A0A6I2ZL62-F1
#
_entry.id   AF-A0A6I2ZL62-F1
#
_cell.length_a   1.000
_cell.length_b   1.000
_cell.length_c   1.000
_cell.angle_alpha   90.00
_cell.angle_beta   90.00
_cell.angle_gamma   90.00
#
_symmetry.space_group_name_H-M   'P 1'
#
loop_
_entity.id
_entity.type
_entity.pdbx_description
1 polymer ?
#
loop_
_entity_poly.entity_id
_entity_poly.type
_entity_poly.pdbx_seq_one_letter_code
_entity_poly.pdbx_strand_id
1 'polypeptide(L)'
;MQPNPTVDPVAGRIPESRIGRGETGNELAAWGATPARPIAGAAWFDQFTYHPAPLSNGLSTDREWYALSYTSWLIRGFCDMDVVSEALADEGVFPVGAQRRGDGAPKAMATIWFNVIHDSVCGVYNEVVLSFDVNHSSPGQVAFREGGLVDATWALQYGNFGPSVCDSLFLHSLWIDSPLSISWGREMHASPKHPKAVSSVLSDQAGEFAFDLAWDGRNIMRGRAKKRFGTVPFLREGMGLVAANGLAAVSRFLTSASFDIPITMPAKTAAQNNVPRHYVGHLWKGLNPSAVQVWPWGQDDVLDLGEVNEPTGCEDHNGHTLLARAGFEPVSVTYVPRASALIELAH
;
A
#
# COMPACT_ATOMS: atom_id res chain seq x y z
N MET A 1 -33.64 -2.29 2.82
CA MET A 1 -32.83 -1.52 3.79
C MET A 1 -32.07 -2.52 4.64
N GLN A 2 -30.78 -2.71 4.36
CA GLN A 2 -29.89 -3.45 5.26
C GLN A 2 -29.31 -2.45 6.28
N PRO A 3 -29.09 -2.85 7.53
CA PRO A 3 -28.61 -1.95 8.56
C PRO A 3 -27.20 -1.48 8.22
N ASN A 4 -26.93 -0.17 8.44
CA ASN A 4 -25.56 0.34 8.55
C ASN A 4 -24.80 -0.54 9.55
N PRO A 5 -23.53 -0.90 9.30
CA PRO A 5 -22.71 -1.45 10.36
C PRO A 5 -22.55 -0.36 11.43
N THR A 6 -23.32 -0.49 12.51
CA THR A 6 -23.09 0.25 13.75
C THR A 6 -21.69 -0.13 14.23
N VAL A 7 -20.75 0.80 14.08
CA VAL A 7 -19.44 0.76 14.75
C VAL A 7 -19.73 0.68 16.24
N ASP A 8 -19.47 -0.47 16.84
CA ASP A 8 -19.58 -0.67 18.28
C ASP A 8 -18.53 0.22 18.98
N PRO A 9 -18.94 1.17 19.85
CA PRO A 9 -18.02 2.08 20.53
C PRO A 9 -17.16 1.41 21.61
N VAL A 10 -17.26 0.08 21.81
CA VAL A 10 -16.47 -0.69 22.77
C VAL A 10 -15.57 -1.76 22.09
N ALA A 11 -15.37 -1.65 20.77
CA ALA A 11 -14.56 -2.59 20.00
C ALA A 11 -13.04 -2.39 20.20
N GLY A 12 -12.42 -3.35 20.91
CA GLY A 12 -10.98 -3.51 21.06
C GLY A 12 -10.62 -3.91 22.48
N ARG A 13 -10.36 -5.19 22.76
CA ARG A 13 -9.74 -5.61 24.04
C ARG A 13 -8.75 -6.72 23.76
N ILE A 14 -7.51 -6.46 24.18
CA ILE A 14 -6.28 -7.27 24.20
C ILE A 14 -6.55 -8.77 24.41
N PRO A 15 -5.74 -9.68 23.85
CA PRO A 15 -5.69 -11.05 24.33
C PRO A 15 -5.11 -11.12 25.75
N GLU A 16 -5.81 -11.83 26.63
CA GLU A 16 -5.44 -12.07 28.02
C GLU A 16 -4.02 -12.63 28.22
N SER A 17 -3.38 -13.16 27.16
CA SER A 17 -1.99 -13.66 27.18
C SER A 17 -0.91 -12.58 27.33
N ARG A 18 -1.18 -11.30 27.05
CA ARG A 18 -0.25 -10.17 27.30
C ARG A 18 -0.57 -9.37 28.56
N ILE A 19 -1.72 -9.64 29.20
CA ILE A 19 -2.13 -9.02 30.48
C ILE A 19 -1.36 -9.64 31.66
N GLY A 20 -0.71 -10.78 31.47
CA GLY A 20 0.13 -11.43 32.49
C GLY A 20 1.59 -10.99 32.46
N ARG A 21 1.89 -9.78 32.96
CA ARG A 21 3.18 -9.38 33.62
C ARG A 21 3.27 -7.91 34.04
N GLY A 22 2.23 -7.09 33.86
CA GLY A 22 2.17 -5.74 34.43
C GLY A 22 1.43 -5.75 35.77
N GLU A 23 2.14 -5.58 36.88
CA GLU A 23 1.55 -5.50 38.22
C GLU A 23 0.68 -4.26 38.48
N THR A 24 0.46 -3.37 37.50
CA THR A 24 -0.41 -2.20 37.69
C THR A 24 -1.20 -1.85 36.42
N GLY A 25 -2.53 -1.75 36.54
CA GLY A 25 -3.45 -1.42 35.44
C GLY A 25 -3.35 0.00 34.84
N ASN A 26 -2.22 0.69 35.02
CA ASN A 26 -1.96 2.04 34.53
C ASN A 26 -1.20 2.07 33.19
N GLU A 27 -0.52 1.00 32.78
CA GLU A 27 0.31 1.00 31.56
C GLU A 27 -0.52 1.06 30.27
N LEU A 28 -1.74 0.52 30.27
CA LEU A 28 -2.66 0.55 29.13
C LEU A 28 -3.32 1.92 28.90
N ALA A 29 -3.38 2.77 29.92
CA ALA A 29 -3.93 4.12 29.79
C ALA A 29 -2.99 5.06 28.98
N ALA A 30 -1.71 4.70 28.88
CA ALA A 30 -0.70 5.43 28.11
C ALA A 30 -0.60 4.97 26.65
N TRP A 31 -1.38 3.97 26.23
CA TRP A 31 -1.35 3.48 24.86
C TRP A 31 -2.18 4.36 23.93
N GLY A 32 -1.59 4.77 22.81
CA GLY A 32 -2.21 5.70 21.87
C GLY A 32 -3.41 5.13 21.09
N ALA A 33 -3.46 3.81 20.96
CA ALA A 33 -4.59 3.08 20.39
C ALA A 33 -4.86 1.82 21.22
N THR A 34 -6.10 1.35 21.13
CA THR A 34 -6.48 0.05 21.68
C THR A 34 -6.08 -1.04 20.68
N PRO A 35 -5.22 -2.00 21.06
CA PRO A 35 -4.77 -3.02 20.12
C PRO A 35 -5.92 -3.90 19.62
N ALA A 36 -5.80 -4.26 18.35
CA ALA A 36 -6.52 -5.34 17.69
C ALA A 36 -6.68 -6.59 18.57
N ARG A 37 -7.87 -7.22 18.59
CA ARG A 37 -7.98 -8.60 19.10
C ARG A 37 -7.20 -9.50 18.14
N PRO A 38 -6.36 -10.44 18.60
CA PRO A 38 -5.83 -11.45 17.70
C PRO A 38 -7.01 -12.17 17.07
N ILE A 39 -7.11 -12.07 15.76
CA ILE A 39 -8.07 -12.83 15.00
C ILE A 39 -7.61 -14.28 15.10
N ALA A 40 -8.45 -15.15 15.69
CA ALA A 40 -8.22 -16.59 15.65
C ALA A 40 -8.14 -17.02 14.18
N GLY A 41 -6.93 -17.22 13.67
CA GLY A 41 -6.74 -17.53 12.25
C GLY A 41 -5.34 -17.27 11.68
N ALA A 42 -4.50 -16.47 12.33
CA ALA A 42 -3.16 -16.19 11.82
C ALA A 42 -2.07 -16.65 12.80
N ALA A 43 -1.93 -17.96 13.00
CA ALA A 43 -0.84 -18.57 13.78
C ALA A 43 0.57 -18.11 13.32
N TRP A 44 0.68 -17.50 12.14
CA TRP A 44 1.90 -16.90 11.64
C TRP A 44 2.25 -15.57 12.35
N PHE A 45 1.29 -14.76 12.82
CA PHE A 45 1.60 -13.55 13.60
C PHE A 45 2.25 -13.88 14.95
N ASP A 46 1.98 -15.07 15.50
CA ASP A 46 2.57 -15.56 16.75
C ASP A 46 4.09 -15.82 16.62
N GLN A 47 4.62 -15.89 15.39
CA GLN A 47 6.04 -16.13 15.14
C GLN A 47 6.89 -14.85 15.19
N PHE A 48 6.27 -13.65 15.19
CA PHE A 48 7.00 -12.39 15.20
C PHE A 48 7.13 -11.81 16.60
N THR A 49 8.23 -11.08 16.80
CA THR A 49 8.50 -10.38 18.05
C THR A 49 8.03 -8.93 17.93
N TYR A 50 7.38 -8.43 18.98
CA TYR A 50 6.86 -7.07 19.03
C TYR A 50 7.55 -6.31 20.16
N HIS A 51 8.00 -5.10 19.87
CA HIS A 51 8.75 -4.29 20.81
C HIS A 51 7.94 -3.05 21.18
N PRO A 52 7.75 -2.74 22.48
CA PRO A 52 7.17 -1.48 22.88
C PRO A 52 8.02 -0.30 22.40
N ALA A 53 7.37 0.76 21.96
CA ALA A 53 7.99 1.99 21.48
C ALA A 53 7.25 3.22 22.02
N PRO A 54 7.94 4.10 22.76
CA PRO A 54 7.38 5.38 23.18
C PRO A 54 7.40 6.38 22.02
N LEU A 55 6.32 7.13 21.86
CA LEU A 55 6.19 8.24 20.93
C LEU A 55 6.50 9.57 21.62
N SER A 56 6.96 10.54 20.83
CA SER A 56 7.29 11.89 21.29
C SER A 56 6.13 12.63 21.96
N ASN A 57 4.89 12.25 21.64
CA ASN A 57 3.66 12.79 22.21
C ASN A 57 3.26 12.16 23.57
N GLY A 58 4.10 11.28 24.14
CA GLY A 58 3.88 10.63 25.43
C GLY A 58 3.04 9.35 25.36
N LEU A 59 2.59 8.95 24.17
CA LEU A 59 1.89 7.69 23.95
C LEU A 59 2.87 6.53 23.76
N SER A 60 2.43 5.31 24.05
CA SER A 60 3.17 4.07 23.76
C SER A 60 2.41 3.20 22.76
N THR A 61 3.14 2.44 21.97
CA THR A 61 2.62 1.51 20.94
C THR A 61 3.67 0.45 20.60
N ASP A 62 3.40 -0.46 19.67
CA ASP A 62 4.43 -1.39 19.17
C ASP A 62 5.33 -0.69 18.13
N ARG A 63 6.60 -1.08 18.07
CA ARG A 63 7.58 -0.58 17.11
C ARG A 63 7.26 -1.06 15.71
N GLU A 64 6.86 -2.32 15.58
CA GLU A 64 6.52 -2.96 14.32
C GLU A 64 5.12 -2.52 13.84
N TRP A 65 4.99 -2.31 12.53
CA TRP A 65 3.67 -2.05 11.96
C TRP A 65 2.95 -3.36 11.69
N TYR A 66 1.69 -3.46 12.11
CA TYR A 66 0.81 -4.53 11.64
C TYR A 66 -0.61 -4.03 11.42
N ALA A 67 -1.24 -4.62 10.42
CA ALA A 67 -2.68 -4.58 10.20
C ALA A 67 -3.21 -6.02 10.18
N LEU A 68 -4.06 -6.36 11.13
CA LEU A 68 -4.69 -7.68 11.18
C LEU A 68 -5.83 -7.78 10.17
N SER A 69 -6.47 -6.66 9.86
CA SER A 69 -7.52 -6.60 8.86
C SER A 69 -7.52 -5.27 8.14
N TYR A 70 -7.38 -5.34 6.81
CA TYR A 70 -7.62 -4.19 5.95
C TYR A 70 -8.25 -4.63 4.63
N THR A 71 -8.82 -3.66 3.93
CA THR A 71 -9.28 -3.82 2.55
C THR A 71 -8.48 -2.86 1.68
N SER A 72 -7.96 -3.35 0.56
CA SER A 72 -7.12 -2.54 -0.32
C SER A 72 -7.69 -2.48 -1.73
N TRP A 73 -7.67 -1.28 -2.29
CA TRP A 73 -7.91 -1.00 -3.70
C TRP A 73 -6.62 -0.45 -4.29
N LEU A 74 -6.03 -1.12 -5.25
CA LEU A 74 -4.79 -0.69 -5.87
C LEU A 74 -5.09 -0.26 -7.30
N ILE A 75 -4.82 1.00 -7.61
CA ILE A 75 -4.87 1.55 -8.96
C ILE A 75 -3.45 1.62 -9.48
N ARG A 76 -3.17 0.86 -10.54
CA ARG A 76 -1.85 0.83 -11.17
C ARG A 76 -1.91 1.51 -12.52
N GLY A 77 -0.89 2.29 -12.83
CA GLY A 77 -0.86 3.17 -14.00
C GLY A 77 0.54 3.46 -14.50
N PHE A 78 0.60 3.97 -15.73
CA PHE A 78 1.83 4.40 -16.38
C PHE A 78 2.15 5.84 -16.05
N CYS A 79 3.44 6.11 -15.92
CA CYS A 79 4.00 7.45 -15.75
C CYS A 79 5.10 7.68 -16.79
N ASP A 80 5.35 8.96 -17.09
CA ASP A 80 6.55 9.39 -17.78
C ASP A 80 7.80 8.90 -17.02
N MET A 81 8.67 8.18 -17.74
CA MET A 81 9.85 7.55 -17.14
C MET A 81 10.87 8.58 -16.66
N ASP A 82 11.07 9.67 -17.40
CA ASP A 82 12.09 10.66 -17.10
C ASP A 82 11.68 11.47 -15.86
N VAL A 83 10.40 11.85 -15.76
CA VAL A 83 9.87 12.56 -14.59
C VAL A 83 9.99 11.73 -13.31
N VAL A 84 9.72 10.42 -13.38
CA VAL A 84 9.86 9.52 -12.23
C VAL A 84 11.32 9.27 -11.91
N SER A 85 12.18 9.10 -12.92
CA SER A 85 13.62 8.91 -12.72
C SER A 85 14.27 10.11 -12.05
N GLU A 86 13.88 11.34 -12.44
CA GLU A 86 14.31 12.57 -11.79
C GLU A 86 13.89 12.61 -10.31
N ALA A 87 12.63 12.25 -10.01
CA ALA A 87 12.11 12.24 -8.64
C ALA A 87 12.79 11.19 -7.74
N LEU A 88 13.34 10.11 -8.31
CA LEU A 88 14.00 9.04 -7.58
C LEU A 88 15.54 9.13 -7.59
N ALA A 89 16.10 10.12 -8.30
CA ALA A 89 17.56 10.23 -8.51
C ALA A 89 18.33 10.33 -7.18
N ASP A 90 17.87 11.18 -6.27
CA ASP A 90 18.49 11.41 -4.96
C ASP A 90 18.30 10.23 -3.99
N GLU A 91 17.38 9.32 -4.31
CA GLU A 91 17.08 8.15 -3.49
C GLU A 91 18.05 6.99 -3.78
N GLY A 92 18.82 7.06 -4.87
CA GLY A 92 19.73 6.00 -5.30
C GLY A 92 18.99 4.74 -5.77
N VAL A 93 17.77 4.91 -6.28
CA VAL A 93 16.95 3.82 -6.83
C VAL A 93 16.49 4.17 -8.24
N PHE A 94 16.29 3.15 -9.06
CA PHE A 94 15.88 3.31 -10.46
C PHE A 94 14.47 2.76 -10.66
N PRO A 95 13.55 3.51 -11.28
CA PRO A 95 12.22 3.00 -11.56
C PRO A 95 12.29 1.83 -12.54
N VAL A 96 11.51 0.78 -12.26
CA VAL A 96 11.35 -0.35 -13.16
C VAL A 96 10.33 0.01 -14.25
N GLY A 97 10.74 -0.20 -15.50
CA GLY A 97 9.95 0.12 -16.68
C GLY A 97 8.95 -0.95 -17.09
N ALA A 98 7.96 -0.49 -17.84
CA ALA A 98 6.94 -1.28 -18.51
C ALA A 98 6.72 -0.71 -19.92
N GLN A 99 6.49 -1.57 -20.91
CA GLN A 99 6.33 -1.15 -22.30
C GLN A 99 5.06 -1.76 -22.89
N ARG A 100 4.15 -0.90 -23.40
CA ARG A 100 2.98 -1.34 -24.16
C ARG A 100 3.36 -1.70 -25.58
N ARG A 101 2.50 -2.46 -26.25
CA ARG A 101 2.69 -2.81 -27.65
C ARG A 101 2.65 -1.54 -28.50
N GLY A 102 3.69 -1.36 -29.31
CA GLY A 102 3.81 -0.21 -30.21
C GLY A 102 4.45 1.02 -29.57
N ASP A 103 4.70 1.01 -28.25
CA ASP A 103 5.49 2.06 -27.61
C ASP A 103 6.96 1.93 -28.02
N GLY A 104 7.58 3.05 -28.38
CA GLY A 104 9.00 3.10 -28.74
C GLY A 104 9.95 3.04 -27.53
N ALA A 105 9.47 3.40 -26.34
CA ALA A 105 10.24 3.49 -25.10
C ALA A 105 9.44 2.97 -23.90
N PRO A 106 10.10 2.45 -22.85
CA PRO A 106 9.43 2.04 -21.62
C PRO A 106 8.95 3.26 -20.81
N LYS A 107 7.88 3.06 -20.06
CA LYS A 107 7.27 3.99 -19.11
C LYS A 107 7.44 3.48 -17.69
N ALA A 108 7.49 4.36 -16.70
CA ALA A 108 7.50 3.96 -15.29
C ALA A 108 6.11 3.45 -14.87
N MET A 109 6.06 2.58 -13.86
CA MET A 109 4.80 2.13 -13.26
C MET A 109 4.66 2.67 -11.84
N ALA A 110 3.52 3.31 -11.56
CA ALA A 110 3.14 3.72 -10.23
C ALA A 110 1.92 2.94 -9.75
N THR A 111 1.83 2.72 -8.44
CA THR A 111 0.65 2.12 -7.80
C THR A 111 0.16 3.03 -6.70
N ILE A 112 -1.13 3.36 -6.74
CA ILE A 112 -1.85 4.07 -5.68
C ILE A 112 -2.67 3.03 -4.92
N TRP A 113 -2.39 2.88 -3.63
CA TRP A 113 -3.07 1.95 -2.74
C TRP A 113 -4.06 2.74 -1.92
N PHE A 114 -5.33 2.37 -1.91
CA PHE A 114 -6.35 2.93 -1.03
C PHE A 114 -6.75 1.84 -0.03
N ASN A 115 -6.27 2.00 1.19
CA ASN A 115 -6.43 1.04 2.26
C ASN A 115 -7.47 1.56 3.25
N VAL A 116 -8.48 0.74 3.51
CA VAL A 116 -9.35 0.88 4.67
C VAL A 116 -8.81 -0.07 5.74
N ILE A 117 -8.15 0.49 6.76
CA ILE A 117 -7.55 -0.27 7.85
C ILE A 117 -8.62 -0.47 8.92
N HIS A 118 -9.11 -1.71 9.02
CA HIS A 118 -10.16 -2.08 9.97
C HIS A 118 -9.59 -2.46 11.33
N ASP A 119 -8.34 -2.90 11.36
CA ASP A 119 -7.70 -3.36 12.59
C ASP A 119 -6.16 -3.33 12.48
N SER A 120 -5.49 -2.54 13.33
CA SER A 120 -4.04 -2.35 13.30
C SER A 120 -3.45 -1.91 14.64
N VAL A 121 -2.12 -1.84 14.69
CA VAL A 121 -1.37 -1.25 15.81
C VAL A 121 -1.79 0.19 16.14
N CYS A 122 -2.26 0.96 15.16
CA CYS A 122 -2.71 2.35 15.32
C CYS A 122 -4.25 2.49 15.36
N GLY A 123 -5.00 1.39 15.50
CA GLY A 123 -6.45 1.37 15.43
C GLY A 123 -7.01 1.43 14.01
N VAL A 124 -8.22 1.96 13.85
CA VAL A 124 -8.95 2.06 12.57
C VAL A 124 -8.60 3.37 11.87
N TYR A 125 -8.25 3.32 10.59
CA TYR A 125 -7.93 4.51 9.80
C TYR A 125 -7.95 4.22 8.29
N ASN A 126 -7.91 5.26 7.47
CA ASN A 126 -7.70 5.15 6.03
C ASN A 126 -6.27 5.56 5.67
N GLU A 127 -5.71 4.85 4.71
CA GLU A 127 -4.34 5.03 4.26
C GLU A 127 -4.26 4.98 2.76
N VAL A 128 -3.77 6.07 2.15
CA VAL A 128 -3.46 6.11 0.73
C VAL A 128 -1.96 6.16 0.53
N VAL A 129 -1.43 5.23 -0.25
CA VAL A 129 0.01 5.06 -0.48
C VAL A 129 0.32 5.22 -1.96
N LEU A 130 1.29 6.05 -2.31
CA LEU A 130 1.90 6.05 -3.63
C LEU A 130 3.22 5.27 -3.55
N SER A 131 3.37 4.27 -4.43
CA SER A 131 4.58 3.47 -4.53
C SER A 131 5.06 3.27 -5.97
N PHE A 132 6.36 3.02 -6.11
CA PHE A 132 7.02 2.65 -7.37
C PHE A 132 7.76 1.32 -7.20
N ASP A 133 7.71 0.47 -8.23
CA ASP A 133 8.59 -0.68 -8.33
C ASP A 133 9.99 -0.18 -8.74
N VAL A 134 11.02 -0.52 -7.97
CA VAL A 134 12.38 0.00 -8.18
C VAL A 134 13.46 -1.09 -8.17
N ASN A 135 14.64 -0.71 -8.65
CA ASN A 135 15.87 -1.49 -8.58
C ASN A 135 17.00 -0.61 -7.99
N HIS A 136 17.83 -1.15 -7.11
CA HIS A 136 18.98 -0.43 -6.54
C HIS A 136 20.26 -0.57 -7.37
N SER A 137 20.32 -1.61 -8.22
CA SER A 137 21.56 -2.05 -8.88
C SER A 137 21.59 -1.78 -10.39
N SER A 138 20.44 -1.69 -11.05
CA SER A 138 20.35 -1.71 -12.52
C SER A 138 19.34 -0.69 -13.06
N PRO A 139 19.79 0.44 -13.64
CA PRO A 139 18.90 1.37 -14.34
C PRO A 139 18.33 0.77 -15.64
N GLY A 140 17.16 1.25 -16.06
CA GLY A 140 16.57 0.91 -17.36
C GLY A 140 16.01 -0.52 -17.44
N GLN A 141 15.89 -1.21 -16.31
CA GLN A 141 15.25 -2.51 -16.24
C GLN A 141 13.79 -2.42 -16.66
N VAL A 142 13.35 -3.34 -17.50
CA VAL A 142 11.96 -3.41 -17.99
C VAL A 142 11.39 -4.74 -17.54
N ALA A 143 10.51 -4.70 -16.56
CA ALA A 143 9.87 -5.90 -16.06
C ALA A 143 8.75 -6.40 -17.00
N PHE A 144 8.17 -5.51 -17.83
CA PHE A 144 7.07 -5.86 -18.71
C PHE A 144 7.23 -5.33 -20.12
N ARG A 145 7.06 -6.23 -21.09
CA ARG A 145 6.87 -5.89 -22.49
C ARG A 145 5.63 -6.61 -22.96
N GLU A 146 4.63 -5.86 -23.39
CA GLU A 146 3.47 -6.45 -24.03
C GLU A 146 3.89 -7.11 -25.34
N GLY A 147 3.58 -8.40 -25.51
CA GLY A 147 3.94 -9.18 -26.69
C GLY A 147 2.84 -10.17 -27.08
N GLY A 148 2.63 -10.39 -28.38
CA GLY A 148 1.73 -11.44 -28.91
C GLY A 148 0.22 -11.23 -28.68
N LEU A 149 -0.53 -12.34 -28.72
CA LEU A 149 -2.01 -12.46 -28.84
C LEU A 149 -2.84 -12.07 -27.59
N VAL A 150 -2.21 -11.62 -26.50
CA VAL A 150 -2.90 -11.31 -25.24
C VAL A 150 -2.44 -9.95 -24.75
N ASP A 151 -3.37 -8.99 -24.66
CA ASP A 151 -3.07 -7.68 -24.09
C ASP A 151 -2.54 -7.88 -22.66
N ALA A 152 -1.37 -7.31 -22.38
CA ALA A 152 -0.63 -7.56 -21.15
C ALA A 152 -1.38 -7.03 -19.93
N THR A 153 -1.17 -7.72 -18.81
CA THR A 153 -1.95 -7.60 -17.59
C THR A 153 -1.13 -6.79 -16.61
N TRP A 154 -1.49 -5.50 -16.49
CA TRP A 154 -0.80 -4.52 -15.64
C TRP A 154 -1.18 -4.64 -14.17
N ALA A 155 -1.74 -5.78 -13.78
CA ALA A 155 -2.56 -5.93 -12.62
C ALA A 155 -2.07 -7.13 -11.80
N LEU A 156 -2.13 -7.00 -10.47
CA LEU A 156 -1.39 -7.82 -9.50
C LEU A 156 0.08 -7.99 -9.85
N GLN A 157 0.94 -7.13 -9.30
CA GLN A 157 2.33 -7.49 -9.07
C GLN A 157 2.75 -6.95 -7.72
N TYR A 158 2.86 -7.87 -6.77
CA TYR A 158 3.77 -7.64 -5.66
C TYR A 158 5.19 -7.89 -6.18
N GLY A 159 6.22 -7.32 -5.56
CA GLY A 159 7.61 -7.47 -6.01
C GLY A 159 8.02 -8.94 -6.30
N ASN A 160 7.39 -9.91 -5.64
CA ASN A 160 7.58 -11.36 -5.84
C ASN A 160 6.80 -11.99 -7.00
N PHE A 161 6.08 -11.20 -7.80
CA PHE A 161 5.21 -11.66 -8.88
C PHE A 161 5.65 -11.15 -10.26
N GLY A 162 6.62 -10.23 -10.30
CA GLY A 162 7.33 -9.87 -11.53
C GLY A 162 8.58 -10.73 -11.74
N PRO A 163 9.22 -10.65 -12.92
CA PRO A 163 10.56 -11.22 -13.10
C PRO A 163 11.49 -10.62 -12.03
N SER A 164 12.61 -11.30 -11.73
CA SER A 164 13.64 -10.98 -10.72
C SER A 164 14.35 -9.62 -10.89
N VAL A 165 13.59 -8.60 -11.27
CA VAL A 165 13.99 -7.36 -11.93
C VAL A 165 13.59 -6.17 -11.06
N CYS A 166 12.50 -6.27 -10.29
CA CYS A 166 12.22 -5.39 -9.17
C CYS A 166 12.84 -5.99 -7.91
N ASP A 167 13.65 -5.21 -7.19
CA ASP A 167 14.25 -5.66 -5.93
C ASP A 167 13.60 -5.01 -4.70
N SER A 168 12.77 -3.97 -4.88
CA SER A 168 12.08 -3.30 -3.78
C SER A 168 10.88 -2.47 -4.26
N LEU A 169 9.92 -2.29 -3.36
CA LEU A 169 8.85 -1.32 -3.47
C LEU A 169 9.27 -0.02 -2.77
N PHE A 170 9.45 1.05 -3.54
CA PHE A 170 9.72 2.37 -2.97
C PHE A 170 8.41 3.06 -2.58
N LEU A 171 8.22 3.34 -1.29
CA LEU A 171 7.07 4.12 -0.81
C LEU A 171 7.40 5.60 -0.94
N HIS A 172 6.73 6.30 -1.85
CA HIS A 172 7.02 7.69 -2.13
C HIS A 172 6.22 8.63 -1.22
N SER A 173 4.90 8.45 -1.10
CA SER A 173 4.03 9.34 -0.31
C SER A 173 2.91 8.56 0.37
N LEU A 174 2.57 8.96 1.61
CA LEU A 174 1.44 8.40 2.35
C LEU A 174 0.50 9.50 2.86
N TRP A 175 -0.78 9.41 2.50
CA TRP A 175 -1.87 10.25 3.00
C TRP A 175 -2.72 9.47 4.00
N ILE A 176 -2.77 9.93 5.25
CA ILE A 176 -3.35 9.20 6.38
C ILE A 176 -4.34 10.09 7.13
N ASP A 177 -5.48 9.57 7.55
CA ASP A 177 -6.49 10.32 8.33
C ASP A 177 -6.36 10.15 9.85
N SER A 178 -5.41 9.33 10.32
CA SER A 178 -5.11 9.09 11.73
C SER A 178 -3.84 9.83 12.20
N PRO A 179 -3.97 10.81 13.12
CA PRO A 179 -2.83 11.49 13.72
C PRO A 179 -1.84 10.54 14.41
N LEU A 180 -2.34 9.49 15.07
CA LEU A 180 -1.50 8.50 15.72
C LEU A 180 -0.66 7.71 14.70
N SER A 181 -1.30 7.26 13.61
CA SER A 181 -0.60 6.53 12.54
C SER A 181 0.47 7.41 11.89
N ILE A 182 0.21 8.72 11.76
CA ILE A 182 1.20 9.69 11.28
C ILE A 182 2.40 9.79 12.22
N SER A 183 2.18 10.09 13.52
CA SER A 183 3.29 10.22 14.47
C SER A 183 4.09 8.93 14.56
N TRP A 184 3.40 7.80 14.68
CA TRP A 184 4.03 6.49 14.76
C TRP A 184 4.86 6.18 13.51
N GLY A 185 4.29 6.34 12.31
CA GLY A 185 4.97 5.93 11.08
C GLY A 185 6.19 6.79 10.77
N ARG A 186 6.14 8.07 11.12
CA ARG A 186 7.27 8.99 10.95
C ARG A 186 8.39 8.67 11.95
N GLU A 187 8.06 8.52 13.23
CA GLU A 187 9.06 8.31 14.30
C GLU A 187 9.68 6.89 14.27
N MET A 188 8.88 5.87 13.99
CA MET A 188 9.34 4.47 14.11
C MET A 188 9.88 3.90 12.80
N HIS A 189 9.27 4.26 11.68
CA HIS A 189 9.49 3.61 10.39
C HIS A 189 9.99 4.58 9.29
N ALA A 190 10.18 5.86 9.60
CA ALA A 190 10.46 6.91 8.62
C ALA A 190 9.54 6.85 7.38
N SER A 191 8.29 6.47 7.59
CA SER A 191 7.31 6.46 6.52
C SER A 191 7.08 7.89 6.04
N PRO A 192 7.01 8.16 4.72
CA PRO A 192 6.80 9.49 4.17
C PRO A 192 5.33 9.92 4.27
N LYS A 193 4.82 9.91 5.51
CA LYS A 193 3.47 10.32 5.86
C LYS A 193 3.40 11.83 5.91
N HIS A 194 2.34 12.39 5.36
CA HIS A 194 2.02 13.80 5.56
C HIS A 194 1.96 14.16 7.06
N PRO A 195 2.38 15.38 7.45
CA PRO A 195 2.54 15.79 8.85
C PRO A 195 1.21 16.08 9.56
N LYS A 196 0.10 16.15 8.83
CA LYS A 196 -1.25 16.32 9.36
C LYS A 196 -2.17 15.27 8.76
N ALA A 197 -3.29 15.04 9.43
CA ALA A 197 -4.32 14.15 8.92
C ALA A 197 -4.92 14.73 7.63
N VAL A 198 -5.06 13.88 6.62
CA VAL A 198 -5.86 14.19 5.43
C VAL A 198 -7.32 13.87 5.73
N SER A 199 -8.25 14.63 5.16
CA SER A 199 -9.62 14.18 5.07
C SER A 199 -9.68 13.12 3.99
N SER A 200 -10.05 11.88 4.34
CA SER A 200 -10.20 10.81 3.36
C SER A 200 -11.51 10.08 3.55
N VAL A 201 -12.28 9.99 2.47
CA VAL A 201 -13.54 9.24 2.43
C VAL A 201 -13.37 8.16 1.38
N LEU A 202 -13.33 6.91 1.84
CA LEU A 202 -13.28 5.72 0.99
C LEU A 202 -14.63 5.00 1.10
N SER A 203 -15.36 4.89 -0.01
CA SER A 203 -16.68 4.24 -0.07
C SER A 203 -16.60 3.00 -0.94
N ASP A 204 -16.75 1.82 -0.32
CA ASP A 204 -16.79 0.53 -1.00
C ASP A 204 -18.25 0.05 -1.14
N GLN A 205 -18.91 0.37 -2.25
CA GLN A 205 -20.30 -0.01 -2.52
C GLN A 205 -20.40 -1.22 -3.44
N ALA A 206 -21.58 -1.83 -3.55
CA ALA A 206 -21.76 -3.09 -4.30
C ALA A 206 -21.31 -3.02 -5.78
N GLY A 207 -21.40 -1.86 -6.43
CA GLY A 207 -21.05 -1.67 -7.84
C GLY A 207 -19.83 -0.78 -8.11
N GLU A 208 -19.33 -0.06 -7.11
CA GLU A 208 -18.24 0.89 -7.29
C GLU A 208 -17.46 1.12 -6.00
N PHE A 209 -16.21 1.52 -6.18
CA PHE A 209 -15.39 2.13 -5.16
C PHE A 209 -15.23 3.61 -5.48
N ALA A 210 -15.48 4.47 -4.51
CA ALA A 210 -15.27 5.91 -4.63
C ALA A 210 -14.29 6.39 -3.56
N PHE A 211 -13.47 7.37 -3.91
CA PHE A 211 -12.51 7.97 -3.00
C PHE A 211 -12.51 9.49 -3.16
N ASP A 212 -12.39 10.18 -2.03
CA ASP A 212 -12.25 11.63 -1.96
C ASP A 212 -11.22 11.98 -0.89
N LEU A 213 -10.08 12.51 -1.32
CA LEU A 213 -8.97 12.93 -0.47
C LEU A 213 -8.83 14.44 -0.55
N ALA A 214 -8.84 15.08 0.61
CA ALA A 214 -8.66 16.51 0.73
C ALA A 214 -7.66 16.88 1.82
N TRP A 215 -6.90 17.94 1.57
CA TRP A 215 -5.99 18.56 2.52
C TRP A 215 -6.34 20.02 2.69
N ASP A 216 -6.54 20.46 3.94
CA ASP A 216 -6.95 21.83 4.27
C ASP A 216 -8.14 22.31 3.40
N GLY A 217 -9.09 21.40 3.16
CA GLY A 217 -10.30 21.64 2.35
C GLY A 217 -10.12 21.62 0.83
N ARG A 218 -8.90 21.39 0.32
CA ARG A 218 -8.61 21.31 -1.10
C ARG A 218 -8.47 19.87 -1.56
N ASN A 219 -8.99 19.58 -2.76
CA ASN A 219 -8.88 18.26 -3.38
C ASN A 219 -7.41 17.90 -3.62
N ILE A 220 -6.96 16.77 -3.08
CA ILE A 220 -5.70 16.12 -3.48
C ILE A 220 -5.99 15.11 -4.59
N MET A 221 -6.98 14.26 -4.37
CA MET A 221 -7.30 13.16 -5.27
C MET A 221 -8.76 12.76 -5.09
N ARG A 222 -9.50 12.68 -6.18
CA ARG A 222 -10.90 12.24 -6.18
C ARG A 222 -11.17 11.30 -7.32
N GLY A 223 -12.01 10.31 -7.11
CA GLY A 223 -12.35 9.41 -8.19
C GLY A 223 -13.28 8.28 -7.81
N ARG A 224 -13.50 7.43 -8.80
CA ARG A 224 -14.29 6.21 -8.66
C ARG A 224 -13.84 5.16 -9.66
N ALA A 225 -13.94 3.91 -9.26
CA ALA A 225 -13.74 2.75 -10.11
C ALA A 225 -14.92 1.80 -9.97
N LYS A 226 -15.51 1.38 -11.08
CA LYS A 226 -16.59 0.37 -11.06
C LYS A 226 -16.02 -1.01 -10.77
N LYS A 227 -16.79 -1.77 -10.00
CA LYS A 227 -16.52 -3.19 -9.76
C LYS A 227 -16.83 -3.97 -11.02
N ARG A 228 -15.80 -4.62 -11.56
CA ARG A 228 -15.94 -5.56 -12.68
C ARG A 228 -15.60 -6.97 -12.22
N PHE A 229 -16.18 -7.37 -11.09
CA PHE A 229 -16.02 -8.70 -10.54
C PHE A 229 -16.53 -9.74 -11.54
N GLY A 230 -15.75 -10.81 -11.74
CA GLY A 230 -16.12 -11.86 -12.66
C GLY A 230 -14.94 -12.70 -13.11
N THR A 231 -15.25 -13.92 -13.52
CA THR A 231 -14.24 -14.91 -13.95
C THR A 231 -13.52 -14.49 -15.22
N VAL A 232 -14.19 -13.79 -16.15
CA VAL A 232 -13.60 -13.40 -17.43
C VAL A 232 -12.48 -12.35 -17.27
N PRO A 233 -12.70 -11.21 -16.59
CA PRO A 233 -11.61 -10.28 -16.29
C PRO A 233 -10.46 -10.95 -15.53
N PHE A 234 -10.78 -11.72 -14.48
CA PHE A 234 -9.77 -12.43 -13.70
C PHE A 234 -8.94 -13.42 -14.53
N LEU A 235 -9.57 -14.21 -15.41
CA LEU A 235 -8.87 -15.14 -16.29
C LEU A 235 -8.03 -14.42 -17.34
N ARG A 236 -8.51 -13.29 -17.89
CA ARG A 236 -7.71 -12.47 -18.82
C ARG A 236 -6.44 -11.98 -18.12
N GLU A 237 -6.58 -11.45 -16.91
CA GLU A 237 -5.46 -10.98 -16.09
C GLU A 237 -4.51 -12.15 -15.73
N GLY A 238 -5.06 -13.29 -15.31
CA GLY A 238 -4.27 -14.49 -15.01
C GLY A 238 -3.50 -15.06 -16.22
N MET A 239 -4.11 -15.06 -17.41
CA MET A 239 -3.46 -15.56 -18.63
C MET A 239 -2.31 -14.65 -19.08
N GLY A 240 -2.45 -13.33 -19.01
CA GLY A 240 -1.36 -12.41 -19.32
C GLY A 240 -0.19 -12.54 -18.33
N LEU A 241 -0.49 -12.76 -17.05
CA LEU A 241 0.54 -13.03 -16.03
C LEU A 241 1.31 -14.32 -16.33
N VAL A 242 0.60 -15.39 -16.72
CA VAL A 242 1.23 -16.66 -17.13
C VAL A 242 2.07 -16.48 -18.40
N ALA A 243 1.60 -15.68 -19.35
CA ALA A 243 2.34 -15.39 -20.57
C ALA A 243 3.64 -14.61 -20.29
N ALA A 244 3.61 -13.66 -19.35
CA ALA A 244 4.76 -12.82 -19.01
C ALA A 244 5.78 -13.52 -18.09
N ASN A 245 5.32 -14.27 -17.09
CA ASN A 245 6.16 -14.81 -16.02
C ASN A 245 6.28 -16.34 -16.01
N GLY A 246 5.51 -17.03 -16.85
CA GLY A 246 5.43 -18.49 -16.88
C GLY A 246 4.50 -19.07 -15.81
N LEU A 247 3.89 -20.22 -16.14
CA LEU A 247 2.86 -20.87 -15.31
C LEU A 247 3.37 -21.25 -13.91
N ALA A 248 4.62 -21.68 -13.78
CA ALA A 248 5.19 -22.14 -12.52
C ALA A 248 5.32 -21.00 -11.49
N ALA A 249 5.79 -19.83 -11.93
CA ALA A 249 5.93 -18.65 -11.06
C ALA A 249 4.55 -18.16 -10.59
N VAL A 250 3.61 -18.03 -11.52
CA VAL A 250 2.23 -17.60 -11.22
C VAL A 250 1.54 -18.59 -10.26
N SER A 251 1.65 -19.90 -10.52
CA SER A 251 1.06 -20.93 -9.67
C SER A 251 1.60 -20.88 -8.24
N ARG A 252 2.94 -20.80 -8.07
CA ARG A 252 3.56 -20.74 -6.73
C ARG A 252 3.02 -19.58 -5.92
N PHE A 253 2.91 -18.40 -6.52
CA PHE A 253 2.33 -17.26 -5.84
C PHE A 253 0.86 -17.49 -5.51
N LEU A 254 0.02 -17.91 -6.46
CA LEU A 254 -1.40 -18.13 -6.19
C LEU A 254 -1.63 -19.13 -5.04
N THR A 255 -0.74 -20.11 -4.89
CA THR A 255 -0.75 -21.08 -3.79
C THR A 255 -0.06 -20.60 -2.51
N SER A 256 0.70 -19.50 -2.55
CA SER A 256 1.42 -18.98 -1.38
C SER A 256 0.45 -18.26 -0.44
N ALA A 257 0.49 -18.62 0.85
CA ALA A 257 -0.33 -18.01 1.87
C ALA A 257 0.12 -16.56 2.15
N SER A 258 1.43 -16.33 2.25
CA SER A 258 2.08 -15.04 2.41
C SER A 258 3.14 -14.80 1.35
N PHE A 259 3.64 -13.58 1.26
CA PHE A 259 4.82 -13.25 0.47
C PHE A 259 5.46 -11.99 1.04
N ASP A 260 6.78 -11.93 0.91
CA ASP A 260 7.58 -10.86 1.47
C ASP A 260 7.87 -9.80 0.42
N ILE A 261 7.70 -8.54 0.74
CA ILE A 261 8.04 -7.43 -0.15
C ILE A 261 9.17 -6.65 0.50
N PRO A 262 10.34 -6.55 -0.13
CA PRO A 262 11.33 -5.56 0.26
C PRO A 262 10.73 -4.16 0.04
N ILE A 263 10.78 -3.33 1.06
CA ILE A 263 10.25 -1.97 1.06
C ILE A 263 11.39 -1.00 1.31
N THR A 264 11.48 0.03 0.47
CA THR A 264 12.43 1.13 0.65
C THR A 264 11.66 2.42 0.96
N MET A 265 12.02 3.07 2.07
CA MET A 265 11.55 4.40 2.44
C MET A 265 12.49 5.48 1.88
N PRO A 266 12.03 6.73 1.74
CA PRO A 266 12.87 7.82 1.27
C PRO A 266 14.01 8.16 2.26
N ALA A 267 15.20 8.42 1.71
CA ALA A 267 16.42 8.68 2.48
C ALA A 267 16.28 9.90 3.39
N LYS A 268 15.62 10.96 2.93
CA LYS A 268 15.39 12.18 3.71
C LYS A 268 14.58 11.91 4.96
N THR A 269 13.49 11.15 4.84
CA THR A 269 12.63 10.82 5.98
C THR A 269 13.37 9.91 6.98
N ALA A 270 14.16 8.97 6.49
CA ALA A 270 14.99 8.10 7.33
C ALA A 270 16.05 8.87 8.12
N ALA A 271 16.77 9.78 7.44
CA ALA A 271 17.81 10.60 8.06
C ALA A 271 17.25 11.52 9.16
N GLN A 272 16.08 12.12 8.94
CA GLN A 272 15.42 12.99 9.93
C GLN A 272 15.08 12.26 11.24
N ASN A 273 14.76 10.98 11.16
CA ASN A 273 14.32 10.19 12.31
C ASN A 273 15.41 9.25 12.86
N ASN A 274 16.59 9.21 12.22
CA ASN A 274 17.69 8.31 12.57
C ASN A 274 17.24 6.83 12.65
N VAL A 275 16.44 6.40 11.65
CA VAL A 275 15.93 5.03 11.53
C VAL A 275 16.37 4.39 10.20
N PRO A 276 16.34 3.05 10.08
CA PRO A 276 16.60 2.37 8.82
C PRO A 276 15.62 2.78 7.71
N ARG A 277 16.05 2.62 6.45
CA ARG A 277 15.20 2.89 5.27
C ARG A 277 14.72 1.63 4.56
N HIS A 278 15.19 0.45 4.96
CA HIS A 278 14.90 -0.83 4.31
C HIS A 278 14.14 -1.73 5.28
N TYR A 279 13.02 -2.24 4.79
CA TYR A 279 12.06 -3.03 5.55
C TYR A 279 11.63 -4.24 4.73
N VAL A 280 11.05 -5.23 5.41
CA VAL A 280 10.36 -6.34 4.76
C VAL A 280 8.89 -6.28 5.19
N GLY A 281 8.01 -6.18 4.20
CA GLY A 281 6.57 -6.30 4.38
C GLY A 281 6.12 -7.73 4.16
N HIS A 282 5.68 -8.41 5.22
CA HIS A 282 5.02 -9.70 5.13
C HIS A 282 3.56 -9.48 4.81
N LEU A 283 3.19 -9.68 3.55
CA LEU A 283 1.80 -9.53 3.11
C LEU A 283 1.12 -10.88 3.04
N TRP A 284 -0.07 -10.95 3.62
CA TRP A 284 -0.88 -12.15 3.62
C TRP A 284 -2.13 -11.95 2.75
N LYS A 285 -2.41 -12.90 1.86
CA LYS A 285 -3.45 -12.80 0.82
C LYS A 285 -4.86 -13.06 1.34
N GLY A 286 -5.19 -12.46 2.48
CA GLY A 286 -6.41 -12.71 3.20
C GLY A 286 -6.66 -14.20 3.50
N LEU A 287 -7.77 -14.48 4.15
CA LEU A 287 -8.19 -15.87 4.45
C LEU A 287 -8.52 -16.68 3.18
N ASN A 288 -8.56 -16.04 2.00
CA ASN A 288 -8.86 -16.66 0.73
C ASN A 288 -8.18 -15.91 -0.44
N PRO A 289 -7.01 -16.38 -0.94
CA PRO A 289 -6.33 -15.80 -2.10
C PRO A 289 -7.21 -15.73 -3.36
N SER A 290 -8.22 -16.59 -3.48
CA SER A 290 -9.20 -16.57 -4.57
C SER A 290 -10.18 -15.39 -4.49
N ALA A 291 -10.19 -14.64 -3.39
CA ALA A 291 -11.01 -13.45 -3.23
C ALA A 291 -10.38 -12.19 -3.83
N VAL A 292 -9.09 -12.22 -4.19
CA VAL A 292 -8.47 -11.11 -4.91
C VAL A 292 -9.09 -10.99 -6.30
N GLN A 293 -9.53 -9.78 -6.64
CA GLN A 293 -10.19 -9.49 -7.92
C GLN A 293 -9.37 -8.47 -8.69
N VAL A 294 -9.30 -8.64 -10.00
CA VAL A 294 -8.46 -7.83 -10.87
C VAL A 294 -9.16 -7.57 -12.19
N TRP A 295 -9.11 -6.33 -12.67
CA TRP A 295 -9.72 -5.93 -13.93
C TRP A 295 -9.06 -4.67 -14.51
N PRO A 296 -9.20 -4.43 -15.82
CA PRO A 296 -8.68 -3.23 -16.46
C PRO A 296 -9.42 -1.97 -16.01
N TRP A 297 -8.71 -0.84 -15.98
CA TRP A 297 -9.32 0.47 -15.83
C TRP A 297 -10.27 0.74 -16.99
N GLY A 298 -11.52 1.08 -16.68
CA GLY A 298 -12.58 1.28 -17.67
C GLY A 298 -12.73 2.73 -18.11
N GLN A 299 -13.40 2.93 -19.24
CA GLN A 299 -13.69 4.26 -19.78
C GLN A 299 -14.63 5.09 -18.90
N ASP A 300 -15.38 4.44 -18.01
CA ASP A 300 -16.32 5.03 -17.07
C ASP A 300 -15.75 5.17 -15.64
N ASP A 301 -14.50 4.76 -15.43
CA ASP A 301 -13.75 5.04 -14.21
C ASP A 301 -13.15 6.45 -14.29
N VAL A 302 -13.00 7.10 -13.13
CA VAL A 302 -12.55 8.49 -13.02
C VAL A 302 -11.47 8.59 -11.97
N LEU A 303 -10.38 9.26 -12.30
CA LEU A 303 -9.35 9.70 -11.37
C LEU A 303 -9.03 11.15 -11.70
N ASP A 304 -9.24 12.03 -10.71
CA ASP A 304 -8.91 13.44 -10.74
C ASP A 304 -7.79 13.69 -9.73
N LEU A 305 -6.68 14.27 -10.20
CA LEU A 305 -5.54 14.67 -9.38
C LEU A 305 -5.64 16.19 -9.19
N GLY A 306 -5.85 16.62 -7.96
CA GLY A 306 -6.04 18.04 -7.64
C GLY A 306 -4.78 18.88 -7.85
N GLU A 307 -4.97 20.18 -8.05
CA GLU A 307 -3.90 21.14 -8.39
C GLU A 307 -3.05 21.62 -7.19
N VAL A 308 -3.06 20.91 -6.06
CA VAL A 308 -2.46 21.44 -4.82
C VAL A 308 -0.93 21.47 -4.92
N ASN A 309 -0.36 22.68 -5.05
CA ASN A 309 1.08 22.96 -4.99
C ASN A 309 1.55 23.37 -3.58
N GLU A 310 0.74 23.16 -2.54
CA GLU A 310 1.12 23.60 -1.20
C GLU A 310 2.22 22.73 -0.59
N PRO A 311 3.15 23.31 0.20
CA PRO A 311 4.18 22.56 0.90
C PRO A 311 3.51 21.68 1.94
N THR A 312 3.39 20.40 1.62
CA THR A 312 2.68 19.44 2.45
C THR A 312 3.54 18.94 3.63
N GLY A 313 4.65 19.61 3.94
CA GLY A 313 5.61 19.30 5.00
C GLY A 313 6.51 18.07 4.76
N CYS A 314 6.31 17.37 3.66
CA CYS A 314 7.31 16.51 3.00
C CYS A 314 7.56 17.11 1.61
N GLU A 315 8.14 18.31 1.56
CA GLU A 315 8.23 19.15 0.34
C GLU A 315 8.79 18.40 -0.89
N ASP A 316 9.60 17.38 -0.65
CA ASP A 316 10.28 16.58 -1.68
C ASP A 316 9.43 15.39 -2.16
N HIS A 317 8.36 15.02 -1.45
CA HIS A 317 7.53 13.84 -1.75
C HIS A 317 6.05 14.19 -1.86
N ASN A 318 5.73 15.19 -2.69
CA ASN A 318 4.35 15.55 -3.01
C ASN A 318 3.78 14.64 -4.11
N GLY A 319 3.32 13.45 -3.70
CA GLY A 319 3.00 12.35 -4.61
C GLY A 319 1.95 12.67 -5.67
N HIS A 320 0.90 13.43 -5.37
CA HIS A 320 -0.14 13.75 -6.36
C HIS A 320 0.37 14.74 -7.41
N THR A 321 1.19 15.73 -7.02
CA THR A 321 1.86 16.63 -7.97
C THR A 321 2.82 15.87 -8.87
N LEU A 322 3.56 14.90 -8.33
CA LEU A 322 4.41 14.01 -9.11
C LEU A 322 3.59 13.22 -10.15
N LEU A 323 2.48 12.60 -9.72
CA LEU A 323 1.60 11.85 -10.62
C LEU A 323 1.00 12.73 -11.73
N ALA A 324 0.58 13.96 -11.40
CA ALA A 324 0.05 14.90 -12.37
C ALA A 324 1.12 15.30 -13.40
N ARG A 325 2.34 15.64 -12.93
CA ARG A 325 3.47 15.99 -13.80
C ARG A 325 3.93 14.83 -14.67
N ALA A 326 3.92 13.62 -14.12
CA ALA A 326 4.30 12.40 -14.83
C ALA A 326 3.19 11.86 -15.75
N GLY A 327 2.02 12.51 -15.80
CA GLY A 327 0.91 12.11 -16.66
C GLY A 327 0.38 10.72 -16.31
N PHE A 328 0.13 10.45 -15.02
CA PHE A 328 -0.33 9.14 -14.56
C PHE A 328 -1.57 8.65 -15.32
N GLU A 329 -1.43 7.51 -15.98
CA GLU A 329 -2.46 6.89 -16.81
C GLU A 329 -2.87 5.55 -16.18
N PRO A 330 -4.00 5.49 -15.44
CA PRO A 330 -4.50 4.26 -14.84
C PRO A 330 -4.77 3.18 -15.90
N VAL A 331 -4.40 1.93 -15.58
CA VAL A 331 -4.61 0.79 -16.49
C VAL A 331 -5.26 -0.41 -15.83
N SER A 332 -5.16 -0.54 -14.52
CA SER A 332 -5.76 -1.67 -13.83
C SER A 332 -6.17 -1.33 -12.41
N VAL A 333 -7.11 -2.12 -11.90
CA VAL A 333 -7.57 -2.12 -10.52
C VAL A 333 -7.36 -3.51 -9.94
N THR A 334 -6.76 -3.57 -8.75
CA THR A 334 -6.71 -4.78 -7.92
C THR A 334 -7.48 -4.53 -6.64
N TYR A 335 -8.43 -5.41 -6.33
CA TYR A 335 -9.17 -5.41 -5.08
C TYR A 335 -8.71 -6.57 -4.21
N VAL A 336 -8.25 -6.25 -3.01
CA VAL A 336 -7.80 -7.21 -2.01
C VAL A 336 -8.72 -7.12 -0.79
N PRO A 337 -9.72 -8.01 -0.66
CA PRO A 337 -10.57 -8.04 0.52
C PRO A 337 -9.86 -8.71 1.70
N ARG A 338 -10.03 -8.15 2.90
CA ARG A 338 -9.64 -8.78 4.18
C ARG A 338 -8.18 -9.26 4.20
N ALA A 339 -7.26 -8.39 3.83
CA ALA A 339 -5.83 -8.64 3.90
C ALA A 339 -5.28 -8.44 5.32
N SER A 340 -4.08 -8.97 5.54
CA SER A 340 -3.29 -8.73 6.75
C SER A 340 -1.83 -8.49 6.35
N ALA A 341 -1.13 -7.69 7.15
CA ALA A 341 0.24 -7.32 6.85
C ALA A 341 1.02 -7.03 8.13
N LEU A 342 2.32 -7.29 8.07
CA LEU A 342 3.33 -6.90 9.05
C LEU A 342 4.48 -6.24 8.30
N ILE A 343 5.06 -5.18 8.85
CA ILE A 343 6.32 -4.61 8.35
C ILE A 343 7.35 -4.68 9.46
N GLU A 344 8.48 -5.34 9.17
CA GLU A 344 9.64 -5.44 10.06
C GLU A 344 10.90 -4.87 9.41
N LEU A 345 11.92 -4.65 10.22
CA LEU A 345 13.24 -4.20 9.75
C LEU A 345 13.89 -5.29 8.89
N ALA A 346 14.44 -4.91 7.73
CA ALA A 346 15.27 -5.84 6.96
C ALA A 346 16.57 -6.12 7.71
N HIS A 347 16.83 -7.40 8.02
CA HIS A 347 18.03 -7.86 8.73
C HIS A 347 19.25 -8.07 7.84
#